data_AF-V5GNV9-F1
#
_entry.id   AF-V5GNV9-F1
#
_cell.length_a   1.000
_cell.length_b   1.000
_cell.length_c   1.000
_cell.angle_alpha   90.00
_cell.angle_beta   90.00
_cell.angle_gamma   90.00
#
_symmetry.space_group_name_H-M   'P 1'
#
loop_
_entity.id
_entity.type
_entity.pdbx_description
1 polymer ?
#
loop_
_entity_poly.entity_id
_entity_poly.type
_entity_poly.pdbx_seq_one_letter_code
_entity_poly.pdbx_strand_id
1 'polypeptide(L)'
;MKSQWGTIADLAAQELFLRQKISLLCLMEMTFKRPSHNRQLTFAEIATETKLPINEIELLVMKALAQGLVKGAIDQVASTVNMTWVQPRVLDRSQISGMVDRLNEWCKHVGMMEKRCHRS
;
A
#
# COMPACT_ATOMS: atom_id res chain seq x y z
N MET A 1 14.88 -18.64 -6.81
CA MET A 1 14.39 -17.65 -7.82
C MET A 1 15.48 -17.12 -8.75
N LYS A 2 16.73 -16.90 -8.32
CA LYS A 2 17.80 -16.41 -9.22
C LYS A 2 18.19 -17.36 -10.37
N SER A 3 17.97 -18.67 -10.27
CA SER A 3 18.48 -19.63 -11.27
C SER A 3 17.70 -19.66 -12.59
N GLN A 4 16.48 -19.14 -12.65
CA GLN A 4 15.66 -19.19 -13.87
C GLN A 4 15.67 -17.88 -14.67
N TRP A 5 15.97 -16.74 -14.05
CA TRP A 5 15.91 -15.42 -14.71
C TRP A 5 17.29 -14.86 -15.07
N GLY A 6 18.36 -15.42 -14.50
CA GLY A 6 19.75 -15.05 -14.84
C GLY A 6 20.20 -15.54 -16.21
N THR A 7 19.44 -16.42 -16.87
CA THR A 7 19.70 -16.89 -18.23
C THR A 7 19.32 -15.87 -19.30
N ILE A 8 18.50 -14.86 -18.98
CA ILE A 8 18.06 -13.83 -19.91
C ILE A 8 18.84 -12.54 -19.62
N ALA A 9 19.70 -12.14 -20.57
CA ALA A 9 20.60 -11.00 -20.41
C ALA A 9 19.88 -9.68 -20.09
N ASP A 10 18.70 -9.46 -20.67
CA ASP A 10 17.90 -8.24 -20.43
C ASP A 10 17.37 -8.15 -18.99
N LEU A 11 16.93 -9.28 -18.41
CA LEU A 11 16.46 -9.32 -17.03
C LEU A 11 17.62 -9.17 -16.04
N ALA A 12 18.79 -9.70 -16.37
CA ALA A 12 20.00 -9.50 -15.58
C ALA A 12 20.44 -8.02 -15.60
N ALA A 13 20.40 -7.37 -16.77
CA ALA A 13 20.71 -5.95 -16.91
C ALA A 13 19.71 -5.05 -16.14
N GLN A 14 18.44 -5.44 -16.06
CA GLN A 14 17.38 -4.69 -15.35
C GLN A 14 17.05 -5.21 -13.94
N GLU A 15 17.87 -6.07 -13.34
CA GLU A 15 17.59 -6.66 -12.00
C GLU A 15 17.28 -5.58 -10.95
N LEU A 16 18.04 -4.49 -10.97
CA LEU A 16 17.94 -3.40 -10.00
C LEU A 16 16.62 -2.62 -10.16
N PHE A 17 16.19 -2.40 -11.40
CA PHE A 17 14.90 -1.77 -11.71
C PHE A 17 13.73 -2.67 -11.28
N LEU A 18 13.81 -3.97 -11.55
CA LEU A 18 12.79 -4.94 -11.15
C LEU A 18 12.66 -5.02 -9.62
N ARG A 19 13.78 -5.01 -8.89
CA ARG A 19 13.77 -4.94 -7.42
C ARG A 19 13.05 -3.70 -6.91
N GLN A 20 13.39 -2.53 -7.43
CA GLN A 20 12.72 -1.28 -7.04
C GLN A 20 11.21 -1.34 -7.33
N LYS A 21 10.83 -1.88 -8.49
CA LYS A 21 9.43 -2.07 -8.86
C LYS A 21 8.69 -3.00 -7.89
N ILE A 22 9.32 -4.08 -7.46
CA ILE A 22 8.75 -5.00 -6.46
C ILE A 22 8.57 -4.29 -5.12
N SER A 23 9.55 -3.53 -4.66
CA SER A 23 9.46 -2.77 -3.40
C SER A 23 8.35 -1.71 -3.44
N LEU A 24 8.18 -1.00 -4.57
CA LEU A 24 7.07 -0.05 -4.76
C LEU A 24 5.71 -0.75 -4.76
N LEU A 25 5.59 -1.89 -5.44
CA LEU A 25 4.36 -2.68 -5.46
C LEU A 25 3.99 -3.19 -4.06
N CYS A 26 4.98 -3.59 -3.27
CA CYS A 26 4.81 -4.02 -1.89
C CYS A 26 4.26 -2.88 -1.01
N LEU A 27 4.83 -1.67 -1.11
CA LEU A 27 4.31 -0.48 -0.42
C LEU A 27 2.85 -0.16 -0.81
N MET A 28 2.51 -0.26 -2.10
CA MET A 28 1.14 -0.07 -2.59
C MET A 28 0.18 -1.13 -2.05
N GLU A 29 0.61 -2.39 -1.95
CA GLU A 29 -0.21 -3.47 -1.42
C GLU A 29 -0.48 -3.31 0.09
N MET A 30 0.54 -2.92 0.86
CA MET A 30 0.41 -2.64 2.30
C MET A 30 -0.60 -1.54 2.58
N THR A 31 -0.52 -0.44 1.82
CA THR A 31 -1.43 0.71 1.96
C THR A 31 -2.85 0.36 1.54
N PHE A 32 -3.04 -0.52 0.55
CA PHE A 32 -4.36 -0.97 0.10
C PHE A 32 -5.04 -1.93 1.10
N LYS A 33 -4.27 -2.85 1.70
CA LYS A 33 -4.80 -3.81 2.69
C LYS A 33 -5.38 -3.09 3.91
N ARG A 34 -4.78 -1.98 4.34
CA ARG A 34 -5.24 -1.22 5.52
C ARG A 34 -6.54 -0.45 5.23
N PRO A 35 -7.49 -0.44 6.18
CA PRO A 35 -8.72 0.35 6.04
C PRO A 35 -8.41 1.86 6.04
N SER A 36 -9.25 2.66 5.40
CA SER A 36 -9.05 4.10 5.21
C SER A 36 -8.86 4.90 6.51
N HIS A 37 -9.36 4.40 7.64
CA HIS A 37 -9.26 5.05 8.94
C HIS A 37 -7.90 4.92 9.62
N ASN A 38 -7.05 3.96 9.22
CA ASN A 38 -5.72 3.81 9.79
C ASN A 38 -4.68 3.44 8.73
N ARG A 39 -4.29 4.44 7.92
CA ARG A 39 -3.25 4.34 6.90
C ARG A 39 -1.92 4.95 7.34
N GLN A 40 -1.61 4.87 8.63
CA GLN A 40 -0.26 5.14 9.12
C GLN A 40 0.58 3.87 8.96
N LEU A 41 1.79 4.01 8.41
CA LEU A 41 2.78 2.94 8.28
C LEU A 41 4.07 3.39 8.95
N THR A 42 4.68 2.53 9.76
CA THR A 42 6.00 2.80 10.33
C THR A 42 7.11 2.41 9.36
N PHE A 43 8.27 3.06 9.48
CA PHE A 43 9.43 2.70 8.65
C PHE A 43 9.87 1.26 8.91
N ALA A 44 9.75 0.78 10.16
CA ALA A 44 10.07 -0.61 10.50
C ALA A 44 9.17 -1.62 9.76
N GLU A 45 7.86 -1.40 9.73
CA GLU A 45 6.92 -2.27 9.00
C GLU A 45 7.23 -2.28 7.50
N ILE A 46 7.52 -1.12 6.91
CA ILE A 46 7.88 -1.02 5.50
C ILE A 46 9.22 -1.73 5.24
N ALA A 47 10.18 -1.65 6.16
CA ALA A 47 11.48 -2.31 6.05
C ALA A 47 11.33 -3.82 5.96
N THR A 48 10.54 -4.39 6.88
CA THR A 48 10.31 -5.83 6.97
C THR A 48 9.65 -6.35 5.71
N GLU A 49 8.64 -5.66 5.19
CA GLU A 49 7.89 -6.13 4.05
C GLU A 49 8.66 -5.96 2.72
N THR A 50 9.30 -4.79 2.53
CA THR A 50 10.08 -4.51 1.31
C THR A 50 11.45 -5.19 1.30
N LYS A 51 11.90 -5.72 2.45
CA LYS A 51 13.22 -6.30 2.68
C LYS A 51 14.36 -5.34 2.31
N LEU A 52 14.12 -4.05 2.52
CA LEU A 52 15.08 -2.98 2.33
C LEU A 52 15.58 -2.46 3.68
N PRO A 53 16.83 -1.97 3.75
CA PRO A 53 17.32 -1.33 4.95
C PRO A 53 16.53 -0.05 5.25
N ILE A 54 16.39 0.30 6.53
CA ILE A 54 15.60 1.45 6.99
C ILE A 54 16.04 2.75 6.30
N ASN A 55 17.34 2.90 6.04
CA ASN A 55 17.92 4.09 5.39
C ASN A 55 17.42 4.32 3.95
N GLU A 56 16.96 3.27 3.25
CA GLU A 56 16.50 3.37 1.87
C GLU A 56 14.97 3.58 1.76
N ILE A 57 14.24 3.44 2.86
CA ILE A 57 12.78 3.51 2.88
C ILE A 57 12.31 4.91 2.59
N GLU A 58 12.96 5.91 3.18
CA GLU A 58 12.60 7.31 2.96
C GLU A 58 12.71 7.67 1.47
N LEU A 59 13.79 7.23 0.82
CA LEU A 59 13.98 7.42 -0.62
C LEU A 59 12.94 6.66 -1.45
N LEU A 60 12.56 5.44 -1.04
CA LEU A 60 11.51 4.67 -1.70
C LEU A 60 10.16 5.40 -1.64
N VAL A 61 9.79 5.90 -0.46
CA VAL A 61 8.53 6.63 -0.24
C VAL A 61 8.53 7.95 -1.01
N MET A 62 9.64 8.69 -1.00
CA MET A 62 9.79 9.90 -1.83
C MET A 62 9.62 9.60 -3.32
N LYS A 63 10.21 8.51 -3.83
CA LYS A 63 10.03 8.08 -5.21
C LYS A 63 8.57 7.75 -5.52
N ALA A 64 7.89 7.05 -4.62
CA ALA A 64 6.48 6.70 -4.79
C ALA A 64 5.56 7.94 -4.83
N LEU A 65 5.86 8.95 -4.00
CA LEU A 65 5.18 10.25 -4.01
C LEU A 65 5.47 11.03 -5.30
N ALA A 66 6.73 11.08 -5.73
CA ALA A 66 7.16 11.78 -6.94
C ALA A 66 6.55 11.18 -8.22
N GLN A 67 6.37 9.86 -8.27
CA GLN A 67 5.71 9.16 -9.37
C GLN A 67 4.18 9.25 -9.31
N GLY A 68 3.61 9.81 -8.24
CA GLY A 68 2.16 9.90 -8.06
C GLY A 68 1.47 8.56 -7.84
N LEU A 69 2.22 7.51 -7.47
CA LEU A 69 1.66 6.20 -7.14
C LEU A 69 0.88 6.24 -5.81
N VAL A 70 1.33 7.09 -4.90
CA VAL A 70 0.72 7.32 -3.59
C VAL A 70 0.73 8.82 -3.29
N LYS A 71 -0.18 9.26 -2.41
CA LYS A 71 -0.15 10.59 -1.82
C LYS A 71 -0.23 10.46 -0.31
N GLY A 72 0.49 11.32 0.38
CA GLY A 72 0.62 11.26 1.83
C GLY A 72 1.62 12.27 2.37
N ALA A 73 1.89 12.16 3.67
CA ALA A 73 2.90 12.94 4.38
C ALA A 73 3.88 11.99 5.08
N ILE A 74 5.16 12.36 5.06
CA ILE A 74 6.22 11.64 5.77
C ILE A 74 6.49 12.38 7.07
N ASP A 75 6.47 11.66 8.19
CA ASP A 75 6.97 12.12 9.48
C ASP A 75 8.23 11.33 9.83
N GLN A 76 9.37 11.90 9.46
CA GLN A 76 10.67 11.27 9.68
C GLN A 76 11.02 11.19 11.17
N VAL A 77 10.65 12.19 11.98
CA VAL A 77 10.96 12.23 13.42
C VAL A 77 10.23 11.11 14.15
N ALA A 78 8.95 10.90 13.84
CA ALA A 78 8.18 9.76 14.35
C ALA A 78 8.47 8.45 13.60
N SER A 79 9.27 8.47 12.52
CA SER A 79 9.52 7.32 11.64
C SER A 79 8.22 6.70 11.10
N THR A 80 7.24 7.55 10.76
CA THR A 80 5.94 7.13 10.22
C THR A 80 5.62 7.81 8.91
N VAL A 81 4.75 7.18 8.13
CA VAL A 81 4.22 7.71 6.89
C VAL A 81 2.71 7.63 6.94
N ASN A 82 2.04 8.77 6.74
CA ASN A 82 0.59 8.84 6.65
C ASN A 82 0.16 8.84 5.19
N MET A 83 -0.56 7.80 4.78
CA MET A 83 -0.97 7.60 3.39
C MET A 83 -2.42 7.99 3.18
N THR A 84 -2.66 9.05 2.41
CA THR A 84 -4.02 9.57 2.16
C THR A 84 -4.64 8.93 0.93
N TRP A 85 -3.85 8.61 -0.09
CA TRP A 85 -4.34 8.09 -1.36
C TRP A 85 -3.34 7.13 -2.01
N VAL A 86 -3.87 6.17 -2.76
CA VAL A 86 -3.10 5.17 -3.52
C VAL A 86 -3.72 5.05 -4.90
N GLN A 87 -2.90 4.90 -5.94
CA GLN A 87 -3.35 4.72 -7.30
C GLN A 87 -4.17 3.41 -7.44
N PRO A 88 -5.38 3.48 -8.04
CA PRO A 88 -6.18 2.28 -8.31
C PRO A 88 -5.42 1.31 -9.22
N ARG A 89 -5.53 0.02 -8.93
CA ARG A 89 -4.88 -1.06 -9.69
C ARG A 89 -5.89 -2.17 -9.99
N VAL A 90 -5.54 -3.04 -10.93
CA VAL A 90 -6.26 -4.31 -11.17
C VAL A 90 -6.32 -5.10 -9.87
N LEU A 91 -7.54 -5.46 -9.48
CA LEU A 91 -7.84 -6.19 -8.25
C LEU A 91 -8.02 -7.66 -8.55
N ASP A 92 -7.56 -8.52 -7.64
CA ASP A 92 -7.89 -9.93 -7.64
C ASP A 92 -9.29 -10.18 -7.04
N ARG A 93 -9.92 -11.31 -7.37
CA ARG A 93 -11.25 -11.70 -6.89
C ARG A 93 -11.33 -11.71 -5.36
N SER A 94 -10.25 -12.12 -4.69
CA SER A 94 -10.12 -12.08 -3.23
C SER A 94 -10.22 -10.65 -2.67
N GLN A 95 -9.58 -9.69 -3.32
CA GLN A 95 -9.60 -8.27 -2.94
C GLN A 95 -10.98 -7.66 -3.19
N ILE A 96 -11.66 -8.06 -4.26
CA ILE A 96 -13.04 -7.65 -4.55
C ILE A 96 -13.99 -8.13 -3.44
N SER A 97 -13.85 -9.38 -2.98
CA SER A 97 -14.64 -9.90 -1.85
C SER A 97 -14.47 -9.02 -0.60
N GLY A 98 -13.22 -8.67 -0.26
CA GLY A 98 -12.94 -7.79 0.88
C GLY A 98 -13.54 -6.39 0.72
N MET A 99 -13.66 -5.87 -0.51
CA MET A 99 -14.36 -4.60 -0.77
C MET A 99 -15.87 -4.73 -0.57
N VAL A 100 -16.47 -5.85 -0.99
CA VAL A 100 -17.90 -6.13 -0.78
C VAL A 100 -18.21 -6.20 0.71
N ASP A 101 -17.36 -6.86 1.51
CA ASP A 101 -17.55 -6.94 2.96
C ASP A 101 -17.52 -5.56 3.63
N ARG A 102 -16.57 -4.70 3.24
CA ARG A 102 -16.49 -3.31 3.73
C ARG A 102 -17.73 -2.49 3.34
N LEU A 103 -18.25 -2.70 2.12
CA LEU A 103 -19.46 -2.02 1.67
C LEU A 103 -20.70 -2.48 2.42
N ASN A 104 -20.81 -3.79 2.71
CA ASN A 104 -21.87 -4.35 3.54
C ASN A 104 -21.83 -3.80 4.97
N GLU A 105 -20.64 -3.68 5.56
CA GLU A 105 -20.47 -3.07 6.88
C GLU A 105 -20.92 -1.60 6.87
N TRP A 106 -20.50 -0.83 5.87
CA TRP A 106 -20.95 0.55 5.70
C TRP A 106 -22.47 0.68 5.56
N CYS A 107 -23.12 -0.16 4.76
CA CYS A 107 -24.59 -0.19 4.64
C CYS A 107 -25.29 -0.45 5.98
N LYS A 108 -24.73 -1.33 6.83
CA LYS A 108 -25.25 -1.57 8.20
C LYS A 108 -25.15 -0.32 9.07
N HIS A 109 -24.01 0.39 9.01
CA HIS A 109 -23.82 1.63 9.76
C HIS A 109 -24.82 2.71 9.33
N VAL A 110 -25.02 2.91 8.02
CA VAL A 110 -25.99 3.87 7.48
C VAL A 110 -27.41 3.53 7.93
N GLY A 111 -27.83 2.27 7.82
CA GLY A 111 -29.16 1.84 8.26
C GLY A 111 -29.38 1.95 9.78
N MET A 112 -28.33 1.81 10.60
CA MET A 112 -28.40 2.05 12.04
C MET A 112 -28.60 3.55 12.35
N MET A 113 -27.92 4.43 11.61
CA MET A 113 -28.09 5.88 11.77
C MET A 113 -29.48 6.36 11.34
N GLU A 114 -30.00 5.83 10.22
CA GLU A 114 -31.35 6.13 9.75
C GLU A 114 -32.42 5.77 10.80
N LYS A 115 -32.31 4.58 11.42
CA LYS A 115 -33.22 4.13 12.49
C LYS A 115 -33.14 5.00 13.75
N ARG A 116 -31.98 5.59 14.05
CA ARG A 116 -31.83 6.55 15.16
C ARG A 116 -32.48 7.89 14.83
N CYS A 117 -32.33 8.35 13.59
CA CYS A 117 -32.91 9.60 13.11
C CYS A 117 -34.45 9.55 13.10
N HIS A 118 -35.05 8.44 12.65
CA HIS A 118 -36.51 8.25 12.65
C HIS A 118 -37.14 8.06 14.06
N ARG A 119 -36.35 7.84 15.10
CA ARG A 119 -36.82 7.66 16.49
C ARG A 119 -36.68 8.92 17.35
N SER A 120 -36.08 10.00 16.82
CA SER A 120 -35.93 11.30 17.48
C SER A 120 -36.93 12.29 16.90
#